data_AF-A0A285R8Z7-F1
#
_entry.id   AF-A0A285R8Z7-F1
#
_cell.length_a   1.000
_cell.length_b   1.000
_cell.length_c   1.000
_cell.angle_alpha   90.00
_cell.angle_beta   90.00
_cell.angle_gamma   90.00
#
_symmetry.space_group_name_H-M   'P 1'
#
loop_
_entity.id
_entity.type
_entity.pdbx_description
1 polymer ?
#
loop_
_entity_poly.entity_id
_entity_poly.type
_entity_poly.pdbx_seq_one_letter_code
_entity_poly.pdbx_strand_id
1 'polypeptide(L)'
;MIQVQFMKPFYTKVTGKNLRLVFAYQYFSIVKDDELYHFVPVEGKEMIVNLETKQIENLSEIFVFQRGNRFIRMPLYQLLLISNVHEHLSPILDKASTHEETVNLLPKDEELSEVQKMIRQFEEDNLNRLIDDALEQRDEKRFYQLLDEKAKMNWA
;
A
#
# COMPACT_ATOMS: atom_id res chain seq x y z
N MET A 1 -6.88 -1.09 23.85
CA MET A 1 -6.63 -2.32 23.06
C MET A 1 -6.13 -1.90 21.69
N ILE A 2 -5.17 -2.60 21.09
CA ILE A 2 -4.63 -2.23 19.78
C ILE A 2 -5.34 -3.05 18.72
N GLN A 3 -5.92 -2.41 17.72
CA GLN A 3 -6.59 -3.08 16.62
C GLN A 3 -6.12 -2.54 15.29
N VAL A 4 -6.08 -3.40 14.28
CA VAL A 4 -5.80 -2.99 12.91
C VAL A 4 -7.07 -2.43 12.30
N GLN A 5 -7.01 -1.18 11.88
CA GLN A 5 -8.12 -0.52 11.20
C GLN A 5 -8.06 -0.73 9.70
N PHE A 6 -6.85 -0.66 9.14
CA PHE A 6 -6.63 -0.81 7.70
C PHE A 6 -5.26 -1.43 7.46
N MET A 7 -5.18 -2.42 6.58
CA MET A 7 -3.92 -3.04 6.18
C MET A 7 -4.02 -3.51 4.73
N LYS A 8 -3.31 -2.82 3.85
CA LYS A 8 -3.21 -3.19 2.43
C LYS A 8 -1.76 -3.02 2.00
N PRO A 9 -1.05 -4.07 1.59
CA PRO A 9 0.30 -3.92 1.06
C PRO A 9 0.29 -2.96 -0.14
N PHE A 10 1.31 -2.11 -0.23
CA PHE A 10 1.54 -1.26 -1.41
C PHE A 10 1.93 -2.12 -2.62
N TYR A 11 2.75 -3.15 -2.40
CA TYR A 11 2.94 -4.21 -3.39
C TYR A 11 3.13 -5.56 -2.70
N THR A 12 2.86 -6.62 -3.45
CA THR A 12 3.14 -8.00 -3.07
C THR A 12 4.06 -8.64 -4.09
N LYS A 13 5.00 -9.46 -3.63
CA LYS A 13 5.92 -10.19 -4.51
C LYS A 13 6.09 -11.62 -4.02
N VAL A 14 5.75 -12.59 -4.85
CA VAL A 14 6.05 -14.00 -4.61
C VAL A 14 7.47 -14.30 -5.11
N THR A 15 8.27 -15.00 -4.33
CA THR A 15 9.62 -15.45 -4.69
C THR A 15 9.84 -16.84 -4.11
N GLY A 16 9.71 -17.86 -4.97
CA GLY A 16 9.72 -19.25 -4.53
C GLY A 16 8.60 -19.53 -3.54
N LYS A 17 8.96 -19.90 -2.32
CA LYS A 17 8.02 -20.23 -1.22
C LYS A 17 7.61 -19.01 -0.39
N ASN A 18 8.17 -17.84 -0.67
CA ASN A 18 8.00 -16.66 0.16
C ASN A 18 7.14 -15.62 -0.54
N LEU A 19 6.12 -15.14 0.16
CA LEU A 19 5.34 -13.96 -0.18
C LEU A 19 5.87 -12.77 0.60
N ARG A 20 6.37 -11.77 -0.11
CA ARG A 20 6.79 -10.49 0.46
C ARG A 20 5.66 -9.48 0.31
N LEU A 21 5.15 -9.00 1.43
CA LEU A 21 4.19 -7.91 1.52
C LEU A 21 4.96 -6.65 1.88
N VAL A 22 4.91 -5.61 1.06
CA VAL A 22 5.60 -4.34 1.34
C VAL A 22 4.59 -3.23 1.55
N PHE A 23 4.76 -2.49 2.63
CA PHE A 23 3.85 -1.43 3.07
C PHE A 23 4.48 -0.07 2.83
N ALA A 24 3.65 0.88 2.38
CA ALA A 24 4.00 2.28 2.23
C ALA A 24 3.30 3.13 3.32
N TYR A 25 3.67 4.41 3.40
CA TYR A 25 3.06 5.36 4.33
C TYR A 25 1.52 5.33 4.23
N GLN A 26 0.83 5.24 5.37
CA GLN A 26 -0.64 5.14 5.49
C GLN A 26 -1.33 3.88 4.94
N TYR A 27 -0.60 2.97 4.29
CA TYR A 27 -1.16 1.70 3.79
C TYR A 27 -1.43 0.66 4.90
N PHE A 28 -1.06 1.02 6.13
CA PHE A 28 -1.33 0.26 7.34
C PHE A 28 -1.65 1.25 8.46
N SER A 29 -2.71 1.02 9.21
CA SER A 29 -3.08 1.80 10.38
C SER A 29 -3.61 0.95 11.51
N ILE A 30 -3.36 1.43 12.73
CA ILE A 30 -3.85 0.83 13.96
C ILE A 30 -4.63 1.86 14.76
N VAL A 31 -5.62 1.39 15.51
CA VAL A 31 -6.31 2.18 16.53
C VAL A 31 -5.82 1.73 17.89
N LYS A 32 -5.41 2.68 18.72
CA LYS A 32 -5.05 2.48 20.12
C LYS A 32 -5.74 3.55 20.95
N ASP A 33 -6.54 3.15 21.92
CA ASP A 33 -7.24 4.06 22.85
C ASP A 33 -8.05 5.14 22.09
N ASP A 34 -8.85 4.69 21.10
CA ASP A 34 -9.66 5.52 20.18
C ASP A 34 -8.85 6.48 19.29
N GLU A 35 -7.54 6.28 19.20
CA GLU A 35 -6.66 7.08 18.38
C GLU A 35 -6.11 6.31 17.18
N LEU A 36 -6.30 6.85 15.97
CA LEU A 36 -5.74 6.32 14.73
C LEU A 36 -4.26 6.68 14.57
N TYR A 37 -3.41 5.69 14.36
CA TYR A 37 -2.00 5.85 14.03
C TYR A 37 -1.72 5.25 12.65
N HIS A 38 -0.98 5.99 11.81
CA HIS A 38 -0.62 5.55 10.46
C HIS A 38 0.80 5.02 10.42
N PHE A 39 1.01 3.94 9.68
CA PHE A 39 2.32 3.35 9.49
C PHE A 39 3.26 4.31 8.73
N VAL A 40 4.53 4.31 9.14
CA VAL A 40 5.62 5.05 8.52
C VAL A 40 6.82 4.12 8.31
N PRO A 41 7.33 3.96 7.07
CA PRO A 41 8.40 3.00 6.75
C PRO A 41 9.78 3.55 7.15
N VAL A 42 10.02 3.78 8.44
CA VAL A 42 11.29 4.31 8.96
C VAL A 42 12.29 3.20 9.28
N GLU A 43 11.79 2.09 9.84
CA GLU A 43 12.59 0.92 10.23
C GLU A 43 12.22 -0.24 9.31
N GLY A 44 11.25 -1.05 9.71
CA GLY A 44 10.70 -2.11 8.89
C GLY A 44 9.58 -1.66 7.97
N LYS A 45 9.52 -2.26 6.77
CA LYS A 45 8.49 -1.96 5.77
C LYS A 45 7.86 -3.18 5.12
N GLU A 46 8.26 -4.37 5.53
CA GLU A 46 7.85 -5.60 4.86
C GLU A 46 7.51 -6.73 5.83
N MET A 47 6.60 -7.59 5.40
CA MET A 47 6.28 -8.85 6.05
C MET A 47 6.58 -9.96 5.06
N ILE A 48 7.38 -10.94 5.48
CA ILE A 48 7.73 -12.10 4.67
C ILE A 48 6.94 -13.28 5.22
N VAL A 49 6.04 -13.82 4.42
CA VAL A 49 5.22 -14.97 4.77
C VAL A 49 5.70 -16.17 3.95
N ASN A 50 5.99 -17.27 4.64
CA ASN A 50 6.24 -18.55 4.00
C ASN A 50 4.89 -19.17 3.60
N LEU A 51 4.68 -19.41 2.32
CA LEU A 51 3.42 -19.92 1.77
C LEU A 51 3.17 -21.40 2.12
N GLU A 52 4.21 -22.18 2.40
CA GLU A 52 4.06 -23.59 2.79
C GLU A 52 3.62 -23.73 4.25
N THR A 53 4.29 -23.02 5.16
CA THR A 53 3.98 -23.07 6.60
C THR A 53 2.90 -22.07 7.00
N LYS A 54 2.59 -21.09 6.15
CA LYS A 54 1.75 -19.92 6.42
C LYS A 54 2.23 -19.09 7.61
N GLN A 55 3.53 -19.12 7.91
CA GLN A 55 4.14 -18.38 9.02
C GLN A 55 4.91 -17.16 8.52
N ILE A 56 4.97 -16.12 9.36
CA ILE A 56 5.79 -14.93 9.11
C ILE A 56 7.22 -15.23 9.54
N GLU A 57 8.18 -15.02 8.63
CA GLU A 57 9.59 -15.35 8.86
C GLU A 57 10.32 -14.23 9.61
N ASN A 58 9.98 -12.97 9.36
CA ASN A 58 10.68 -11.80 9.92
C ASN A 58 10.00 -11.21 11.16
N LEU A 59 9.67 -12.05 12.16
CA LEU A 59 8.92 -11.66 13.36
C LEU A 59 9.55 -10.51 14.19
N SER A 60 10.87 -10.32 14.09
CA SER A 60 11.60 -9.27 14.78
C SER A 60 11.53 -7.89 14.10
N GLU A 61 10.97 -7.81 12.90
CA GLU A 61 10.84 -6.56 12.15
C GLU A 61 10.00 -5.54 12.91
N ILE A 62 10.47 -4.29 13.01
CA ILE A 62 9.81 -3.23 13.80
C ILE A 62 8.99 -2.34 12.87
N PHE A 63 7.69 -2.28 13.14
CA PHE A 63 6.75 -1.41 12.45
C PHE A 63 6.50 -0.16 13.29
N VAL A 64 6.59 0.99 12.65
CA VAL A 64 6.42 2.29 13.31
C VAL A 64 5.11 2.91 12.86
N PHE A 65 4.27 3.28 13.83
CA PHE A 65 3.01 3.97 13.60
C PHE A 65 3.05 5.36 14.24
N GLN A 66 2.59 6.38 13.52
CA GLN A 66 2.68 7.79 13.91
C GLN A 66 1.29 8.44 13.95
N ARG A 67 1.10 9.31 14.95
CA ARG A 67 0.02 10.30 15.00
C ARG A 67 0.58 11.62 15.53
N GLY A 68 0.73 12.61 14.65
CA GLY A 68 1.39 13.88 15.00
C GLY A 68 2.82 13.61 15.50
N ASN A 69 3.13 14.01 16.72
CA ASN A 69 4.46 13.82 17.33
C ASN A 69 4.61 12.51 18.12
N ARG A 70 3.57 11.66 18.15
CA ARG A 70 3.60 10.39 18.89
C ARG A 70 3.91 9.23 17.97
N PHE A 71 4.75 8.32 18.44
CA PHE A 71 5.18 7.13 17.72
C PHE A 71 4.90 5.87 18.55
N ILE A 72 4.42 4.83 17.90
CA ILE A 72 4.29 3.48 18.43
C ILE A 72 5.22 2.61 17.61
N ARG A 73 6.26 2.07 18.24
CA ARG A 73 7.13 1.06 17.62
C ARG A 73 6.68 -0.30 18.09
N MET A 74 6.44 -1.22 17.16
CA MET A 74 5.96 -2.55 17.48
C MET A 74 6.63 -3.59 16.60
N PRO A 75 7.29 -4.60 17.21
CA PRO A 75 7.72 -5.78 16.48
C PRO A 75 6.53 -6.54 15.90
N LEU A 76 6.71 -7.18 14.74
CA LEU A 76 5.66 -7.98 14.10
C LEU A 76 5.10 -9.06 15.03
N TYR A 77 5.94 -9.76 15.80
CA TYR A 77 5.44 -10.78 16.75
C TYR A 77 4.43 -10.21 17.75
N GLN A 78 4.65 -8.99 18.24
CA GLN A 78 3.76 -8.35 19.19
C GLN A 78 2.46 -7.95 18.50
N LEU A 79 2.56 -7.39 17.29
CA LEU A 79 1.42 -6.99 16.49
C LEU A 79 0.49 -8.17 16.19
N LEU A 80 1.04 -9.34 15.87
CA LEU A 80 0.27 -10.56 15.65
C LEU A 80 -0.45 -11.07 16.90
N LEU A 81 0.12 -10.85 18.09
CA LEU A 81 -0.44 -11.33 19.36
C LEU A 81 -1.58 -10.45 19.88
N ILE A 82 -1.46 -9.13 19.74
CA ILE A 82 -2.34 -8.18 20.44
C ILE A 82 -3.40 -7.54 19.54
N SER A 83 -3.39 -7.85 18.24
CA SER A 83 -4.27 -7.22 17.25
C SER A 83 -4.92 -8.27 16.33
N ASN A 84 -5.87 -7.81 15.53
CA ASN A 84 -6.56 -8.62 14.52
C ASN A 84 -5.85 -8.64 13.16
N VAL A 85 -4.51 -8.47 13.11
CA VAL A 85 -3.74 -8.56 11.85
C VAL A 85 -4.05 -9.81 11.04
N HIS A 86 -4.27 -10.95 11.71
CA HIS A 86 -4.58 -12.22 11.04
C HIS A 86 -5.82 -12.14 10.14
N GLU A 87 -6.86 -11.41 10.55
CA GLU A 87 -8.08 -11.21 9.76
C GLU A 87 -7.80 -10.47 8.46
N HIS A 88 -6.84 -9.53 8.49
CA HIS A 88 -6.43 -8.76 7.30
C HIS A 88 -5.42 -9.54 6.43
N LEU A 89 -4.60 -10.43 7.02
CA LEU A 89 -3.62 -11.22 6.28
C LEU A 89 -4.24 -12.37 5.49
N SER A 90 -5.20 -13.08 6.08
CA SER A 90 -5.86 -14.23 5.42
C SER A 90 -6.33 -13.95 3.98
N PRO A 91 -7.12 -12.90 3.70
CA PRO A 91 -7.57 -12.63 2.34
C PRO A 91 -6.42 -12.26 1.37
N ILE A 92 -5.32 -11.69 1.88
CA ILE A 92 -4.13 -11.40 1.06
C ILE A 92 -3.42 -12.71 0.70
N LEU A 93 -3.30 -13.64 1.64
CA LEU A 93 -2.69 -14.95 1.44
C LEU A 93 -3.50 -15.83 0.49
N ASP A 94 -4.83 -15.79 0.59
CA ASP A 94 -5.71 -16.55 -0.31
C ASP A 94 -5.59 -16.05 -1.75
N LYS A 95 -5.55 -14.72 -1.95
CA LYS A 95 -5.32 -14.11 -3.28
C LYS A 95 -3.96 -14.49 -3.84
N ALA A 96 -2.90 -14.44 -3.03
CA ALA A 96 -1.54 -14.78 -3.44
C ALA A 96 -1.35 -16.27 -3.75
N SER A 97 -2.09 -17.16 -3.08
CA SER A 97 -2.04 -18.61 -3.32
C SER A 97 -2.78 -19.02 -4.60
N THR A 98 -3.70 -18.19 -5.09
CA THR A 98 -4.53 -18.49 -6.27
C THR A 98 -3.93 -17.92 -7.57
N HIS A 99 -3.09 -16.89 -7.48
CA HIS A 99 -2.42 -16.29 -8.64
C HIS A 99 -0.94 -16.69 -8.68
N GLU A 100 -0.66 -17.85 -9.27
CA GLU A 100 0.64 -18.15 -9.87
C GLU A 100 0.83 -17.23 -11.08
N GLU A 101 1.21 -15.98 -10.87
CA GLU A 101 1.95 -15.14 -11.81
C GLU A 101 2.12 -13.76 -11.18
N THR A 102 3.26 -13.14 -11.44
CA THR A 102 3.67 -11.85 -10.90
C THR A 102 2.61 -10.78 -11.13
N VAL A 103 1.80 -10.47 -10.12
CA VAL A 103 0.88 -9.33 -10.19
C VAL A 103 1.40 -8.22 -9.30
N ASN A 104 1.96 -7.18 -9.95
CA ASN A 104 1.91 -5.82 -9.41
C ASN A 104 0.43 -5.49 -9.21
N LEU A 105 -0.14 -5.89 -8.07
CA LEU A 105 -1.51 -5.55 -7.69
C LEU A 105 -1.51 -4.08 -7.28
N LEU A 106 -1.50 -3.19 -8.28
CA LEU A 106 -2.06 -1.87 -8.08
C LEU A 106 -3.54 -2.05 -7.65
N PRO A 107 -4.02 -1.26 -6.69
CA PRO A 107 -5.38 -1.42 -6.17
C PRO A 107 -6.40 -1.28 -7.30
N LYS A 108 -7.18 -2.32 -7.59
CA LYS A 108 -8.46 -2.16 -8.28
C LYS A 108 -9.41 -1.32 -7.40
N ASP A 109 -10.11 -0.43 -8.06
CA ASP A 109 -10.87 0.75 -7.63
C ASP A 109 -11.91 0.67 -6.50
N GLU A 110 -12.10 -0.46 -5.82
CA GLU A 110 -13.34 -0.63 -5.05
C GLU A 110 -13.32 -0.07 -3.61
N GLU A 111 -12.17 0.36 -3.08
CA GLU A 111 -12.12 0.98 -1.74
C GLU A 111 -11.01 2.05 -1.66
N LEU A 112 -11.07 3.06 -2.52
CA LEU A 112 -10.25 4.26 -2.34
C LEU A 112 -10.85 5.10 -1.20
N SER A 113 -10.06 5.35 -0.16
CA SER A 113 -10.37 6.35 0.88
C SER A 113 -10.75 7.68 0.20
N GLU A 114 -11.65 8.48 0.79
CA GLU A 114 -12.04 9.79 0.24
C GLU A 114 -10.83 10.69 -0.07
N VAL A 115 -9.76 10.56 0.73
CA VAL A 115 -8.48 11.25 0.50
C VAL A 115 -7.80 10.76 -0.78
N GLN A 116 -7.85 9.46 -1.07
CA GLN A 116 -7.27 8.89 -2.30
C GLN A 116 -8.06 9.24 -3.55
N LYS A 117 -9.40 9.32 -3.46
CA LYS A 117 -10.22 9.86 -4.55
C LYS A 117 -9.85 11.30 -4.85
N MET A 118 -9.66 12.12 -3.81
CA MET A 118 -9.26 13.52 -3.94
C MET A 118 -7.86 13.65 -4.56
N ILE A 119 -6.90 12.82 -4.14
CA ILE A 119 -5.55 12.78 -4.73
C ILE A 119 -5.63 12.39 -6.22
N ARG A 120 -6.35 11.33 -6.57
CA ARG A 120 -6.51 10.89 -7.97
C ARG A 120 -7.11 11.99 -8.83
N GLN A 121 -8.15 12.67 -8.33
CA GLN A 121 -8.76 13.80 -9.02
C GLN A 121 -7.77 14.94 -9.25
N PHE A 122 -6.95 15.28 -8.25
CA PHE A 122 -5.92 16.31 -8.40
C PHE A 122 -4.79 15.91 -9.37
N GLU A 123 -4.44 14.63 -9.41
CA GLU A 123 -3.46 14.13 -10.38
C GLU A 123 -4.00 14.20 -11.81
N GLU A 124 -5.27 13.83 -12.03
CA GLU A 124 -5.95 13.97 -13.33
C GLU A 124 -6.04 15.42 -13.78
N ASP A 125 -6.45 16.33 -12.89
CA ASP A 125 -6.54 17.77 -13.17
C ASP A 125 -5.17 18.36 -13.51
N ASN A 126 -4.13 17.98 -12.77
CA ASN A 126 -2.77 18.44 -13.04
C ASN A 126 -2.25 17.91 -14.38
N LEU A 127 -2.54 16.65 -14.71
CA LEU A 127 -2.14 16.06 -15.99
C LEU A 127 -2.82 16.76 -17.17
N ASN A 128 -4.11 17.09 -17.04
CA ASN A 128 -4.83 17.86 -18.06
C ASN A 128 -4.20 19.24 -18.27
N ARG A 129 -3.88 19.95 -17.18
CA ARG A 129 -3.18 21.24 -17.27
C ARG A 129 -1.83 21.12 -17.96
N LEU A 130 -1.04 20.09 -17.65
CA LEU A 130 0.27 19.87 -18.29
C LEU A 130 0.14 19.59 -19.80
N ILE A 131 -0.93 18.91 -20.21
CA ILE A 131 -1.24 18.67 -21.62
C ILE A 131 -1.56 20.00 -22.32
N ASP A 132 -2.39 20.86 -21.70
CA ASP A 132 -2.71 22.19 -22.21
C ASP A 132 -1.47 23.09 -22.30
N ASP A 133 -0.61 23.06 -21.28
CA ASP A 133 0.66 23.81 -21.27
C ASP A 133 1.59 23.33 -22.41
N ALA A 134 1.65 22.02 -22.67
CA ALA A 134 2.45 21.45 -23.75
C ALA A 134 1.91 21.86 -25.13
N LEU A 135 0.58 21.94 -25.29
CA LEU A 135 -0.06 22.46 -26.50
C LEU A 135 0.24 23.96 -26.71
N GLU A 136 0.15 24.76 -25.64
CA GLU A 136 0.44 26.20 -25.70
C GLU A 136 1.90 26.46 -26.09
N GLN A 137 2.83 25.66 -25.57
CA GLN A 137 4.26 25.76 -25.88
C GLN A 137 4.64 25.07 -27.20
N ARG A 138 3.70 24.42 -27.88
CA ARG A 138 3.93 23.57 -29.08
C ARG A 138 5.01 22.50 -28.86
N ASP A 139 5.11 21.98 -27.63
CA ASP A 139 6.02 20.90 -27.28
C ASP A 139 5.36 19.55 -27.58
N GLU A 140 5.43 19.17 -28.85
CA GLU A 140 4.81 17.96 -29.39
C GLU A 140 5.30 16.69 -28.69
N LYS A 141 6.59 16.63 -28.34
CA LYS A 141 7.17 15.47 -27.66
C LYS A 141 6.58 15.30 -26.27
N ARG A 142 6.49 16.40 -25.51
CA ARG A 142 5.93 16.39 -24.16
C ARG A 142 4.43 16.09 -24.17
N PHE A 143 3.70 16.61 -25.16
CA PHE A 143 2.28 16.32 -25.35
C PHE A 143 2.02 14.82 -25.51
N TYR A 144 2.75 14.14 -26.40
CA TYR A 144 2.57 12.69 -26.60
C TYR A 144 2.97 11.85 -25.39
N GLN A 145 3.97 12.28 -24.61
CA GLN A 145 4.34 11.62 -23.35
C GLN A 145 3.20 11.69 -22.32
N LEU A 146 2.60 12.86 -22.15
CA LEU A 146 1.51 13.07 -21.21
C LEU A 146 0.22 12.36 -21.63
N LEU A 147 -0.04 12.24 -22.94
CA LEU A 147 -1.13 11.42 -23.45
C LEU A 147 -0.96 9.93 -23.15
N ASP A 148 0.26 9.40 -23.27
CA ASP A 148 0.54 8.00 -22.94
C ASP A 148 0.40 7.74 -21.42
N GLU A 149 0.83 8.68 -20.59
CA GLU A 149 0.58 8.65 -19.14
C GLU A 149 -0.91 8.68 -18.80
N LYS A 150 -1.69 9.53 -19.49
CA LYS A 150 -3.15 9.62 -19.32
C LYS A 150 -3.86 8.32 -19.73
N ALA A 151 -3.41 7.68 -20.81
CA ALA A 151 -3.97 6.41 -21.26
C ALA A 151 -3.76 5.29 -20.23
N LYS A 152 -2.59 5.26 -19.59
CA LYS A 152 -2.27 4.30 -18.52
C LYS A 152 -3.11 4.52 -17.26
N MET A 153 -3.49 5.76 -16.96
CA MET A 153 -4.29 6.12 -15.78
C MET A 153 -5.78 5.75 -15.89
N ASN A 154 -6.31 5.70 -17.12
CA ASN A 154 -7.71 5.32 -17.41
C ASN A 154 -7.95 3.81 -17.51
N TRP A 155 -6.90 2.99 -17.59
CA TRP A 155 -6.97 1.52 -17.66
C TRP A 155 -6.56 0.83 -16.35
N ALA A 156 -6.29 1.61 -15.30
CA ALA A 156 -5.94 1.18 -13.96
C ALA A 156 -7.11 1.42 -12.99
#